data_AF-A0A2Z4ILU8-F1
#
_entry.id   AF-A0A2Z4ILU8-F1
#
_cell.length_a   1.000
_cell.length_b   1.000
_cell.length_c   1.000
_cell.angle_alpha   90.00
_cell.angle_beta   90.00
_cell.angle_gamma   90.00
#
_symmetry.space_group_name_H-M   'P 1'
#
loop_
_entity.id
_entity.type
_entity.pdbx_description
1 polymer ?
#
loop_
_entity_poly.entity_id
_entity_poly.type
_entity_poly.pdbx_seq_one_letter_code
_entity_poly.pdbx_strand_id
1 'polypeptide(L)'
;MEIENIIYETTRGIHSVDDKLRIATIFIFCWKLNNKKFAELLYTANHTKFINNLNNEYSNYQVDFTIKLTDKNIKDCFYKTLEKIKHKYDKDGFYKALFEGDEFAVVIDQIVNYNIQTTGNL
;
A
#
# COMPACT_ATOMS: atom_id res chain seq x y z
N MET A 1 12.89 6.50 -9.64
CA MET A 1 11.65 5.87 -10.14
C MET A 1 10.57 6.01 -9.09
N GLU A 2 9.65 6.94 -9.26
CA GLU A 2 8.55 7.16 -8.32
C GLU A 2 7.63 5.92 -8.22
N ILE A 3 6.78 5.86 -7.20
CA ILE A 3 5.88 4.71 -6.99
C ILE A 3 4.90 4.58 -8.17
N GLU A 4 4.48 5.72 -8.73
CA GLU A 4 3.61 5.84 -9.88
C GLU A 4 4.24 5.21 -11.13
N ASN A 5 5.55 5.39 -11.33
CA ASN A 5 6.27 4.78 -12.43
C ASN A 5 6.33 3.26 -12.29
N ILE A 6 6.53 2.75 -11.06
CA ILE A 6 6.47 1.30 -10.82
C ILE A 6 5.09 0.78 -11.20
N ILE A 7 4.03 1.39 -10.67
CA ILE A 7 2.63 0.99 -10.92
C ILE A 7 2.34 1.00 -12.43
N TYR A 8 2.71 2.07 -13.13
CA TYR A 8 2.49 2.19 -14.57
C TYR A 8 3.17 1.05 -15.34
N GLU A 9 4.44 0.77 -15.04
CA GLU A 9 5.18 -0.30 -15.71
C GLU A 9 4.60 -1.69 -15.43
N THR A 10 4.25 -1.97 -14.16
CA THR A 10 3.81 -3.31 -13.74
C THR A 10 2.38 -3.62 -14.11
N THR A 11 1.54 -2.61 -14.34
CA THR A 11 0.14 -2.78 -14.74
C THR A 11 -0.08 -2.64 -16.24
N ARG A 12 0.96 -2.38 -17.05
CA ARG A 12 0.86 -2.22 -18.51
C ARG A 12 0.17 -3.40 -19.22
N GLY A 13 0.31 -4.62 -18.67
CA GLY A 13 -0.30 -5.84 -19.21
C GLY A 13 -1.81 -5.99 -18.94
N ILE A 14 -2.42 -5.12 -18.15
CA ILE A 14 -3.87 -5.11 -17.91
C ILE A 14 -4.55 -4.30 -19.03
N HIS A 15 -5.59 -4.84 -19.66
CA HIS A 15 -6.33 -4.09 -20.70
C HIS A 15 -7.34 -3.10 -20.10
N SER A 16 -8.03 -3.52 -19.05
CA SER A 16 -9.01 -2.72 -18.32
C SER A 16 -8.36 -1.53 -17.62
N VAL A 17 -8.83 -0.33 -17.93
CA VAL A 17 -8.38 0.91 -17.26
C VAL A 17 -8.81 0.88 -15.79
N ASP A 18 -10.02 0.41 -15.49
CA ASP A 18 -10.54 0.36 -14.13
C ASP A 18 -9.69 -0.54 -13.23
N ASP A 19 -9.27 -1.70 -13.73
CA ASP A 19 -8.44 -2.62 -12.96
C ASP A 19 -7.02 -2.04 -12.74
N LYS A 20 -6.47 -1.26 -13.68
CA LYS A 20 -5.23 -0.49 -13.47
C LYS A 20 -5.40 0.58 -12.39
N LEU A 21 -6.48 1.36 -12.48
CA LEU A 21 -6.78 2.42 -11.54
C LEU A 21 -6.97 1.87 -10.13
N ARG A 22 -7.65 0.74 -9.96
CA ARG A 22 -7.82 0.08 -8.65
C ARG A 22 -6.49 -0.32 -8.02
N ILE A 23 -5.58 -0.91 -8.81
CA ILE A 23 -4.22 -1.22 -8.32
C ILE A 23 -3.48 0.07 -7.97
N ALA A 24 -3.53 1.10 -8.81
CA ALA A 24 -2.86 2.37 -8.52
C ALA A 24 -3.40 3.01 -7.24
N THR A 25 -4.72 3.07 -7.09
CA THR A 25 -5.42 3.65 -5.95
C THR A 25 -4.99 2.98 -4.66
N ILE A 26 -4.97 1.64 -4.56
CA ILE A 26 -4.61 1.00 -3.29
C ILE A 26 -3.16 1.29 -2.89
N PHE A 27 -2.20 1.22 -3.83
CA PHE A 27 -0.79 1.45 -3.51
C PHE A 27 -0.54 2.90 -3.12
N ILE A 28 -1.08 3.86 -3.89
CA ILE A 28 -0.91 5.28 -3.62
C ILE A 28 -1.62 5.66 -2.32
N PHE A 29 -2.85 5.18 -2.12
CA PHE A 29 -3.62 5.46 -0.92
C PHE A 29 -2.90 4.98 0.33
N CYS A 30 -2.50 3.70 0.39
CA CYS A 30 -1.79 3.16 1.53
C CYS A 30 -0.44 3.88 1.76
N TRP A 31 0.30 4.19 0.69
CA TRP A 31 1.56 4.92 0.77
C TRP A 31 1.40 6.35 1.33
N LYS A 32 0.32 7.05 0.96
CA LYS A 32 0.05 8.41 1.44
C LYS A 32 -0.62 8.47 2.81
N LEU A 33 -1.35 7.42 3.19
CA LEU A 33 -2.15 7.41 4.40
C LEU A 33 -1.27 7.33 5.66
N ASN A 34 -0.44 6.29 5.79
CA ASN A 34 0.60 6.16 6.81
C ASN A 34 1.45 4.91 6.59
N ASN A 35 2.62 4.87 7.23
CA ASN A 35 3.56 3.75 7.09
C ASN A 35 2.98 2.41 7.56
N LYS A 36 2.10 2.39 8.58
CA LYS A 36 1.50 1.15 9.08
C LYS A 36 0.60 0.49 8.04
N LYS A 37 -0.28 1.26 7.39
CA LYS A 37 -1.16 0.76 6.32
C LYS A 37 -0.37 0.35 5.09
N PHE A 38 0.70 1.08 4.78
CA PHE A 38 1.59 0.68 3.70
C PHE A 38 2.34 -0.62 4.02
N ALA A 39 2.89 -0.77 5.23
CA ALA A 39 3.53 -1.98 5.70
C ALA A 39 2.58 -3.20 5.65
N GLU A 40 1.34 -3.02 6.10
CA GLU A 40 0.30 -4.05 6.04
C GLU A 40 -0.01 -4.48 4.58
N LEU A 41 -0.14 -3.52 3.65
CA LEU A 41 -0.30 -3.81 2.23
C LEU A 41 0.88 -4.61 1.67
N LEU A 42 2.12 -4.31 2.07
CA LEU A 42 3.30 -4.99 1.53
C LEU A 42 3.47 -6.41 2.06
N TYR A 43 3.17 -6.65 3.34
CA TYR A 43 3.59 -7.86 4.04
C TYR A 43 2.46 -8.78 4.52
N THR A 44 1.20 -8.38 4.37
CA THR A 44 0.08 -9.27 4.73
C THR A 44 0.10 -10.57 3.92
N ALA A 45 -0.16 -11.70 4.59
CA ALA A 45 -0.33 -12.98 3.91
C ALA A 45 -1.64 -13.04 3.11
N ASN A 46 -2.64 -12.22 3.46
CA ASN A 46 -3.97 -12.27 2.86
C ASN A 46 -4.42 -10.87 2.39
N HIS A 47 -4.06 -10.56 1.16
CA HIS A 47 -4.38 -9.29 0.51
C HIS A 47 -5.88 -9.12 0.23
N THR A 48 -6.61 -10.22 -0.02
CA THR A 48 -8.07 -10.17 -0.18
C THR A 48 -8.74 -9.68 1.11
N LYS A 49 -8.32 -10.23 2.26
CA LYS A 49 -8.82 -9.80 3.57
C LYS A 49 -8.44 -8.34 3.85
N PHE A 50 -7.19 -7.95 3.57
CA PHE A 50 -6.73 -6.57 3.71
C PHE A 50 -7.59 -5.60 2.90
N ILE A 51 -7.81 -5.86 1.61
CA ILE A 51 -8.63 -5.04 0.71
C ILE A 51 -10.06 -4.90 1.24
N ASN A 52 -10.66 -6.01 1.67
CA ASN A 52 -12.02 -5.99 2.22
C ASN A 52 -12.10 -5.15 3.51
N ASN A 53 -11.11 -5.29 4.40
CA ASN A 53 -11.02 -4.47 5.61
C ASN A 53 -10.87 -2.98 5.26
N LEU A 54 -10.05 -2.65 4.26
CA LEU A 54 -9.84 -1.28 3.80
C LEU A 54 -11.13 -0.67 3.24
N ASN A 55 -11.85 -1.41 2.39
CA ASN A 55 -13.16 -0.98 1.89
C ASN A 55 -14.17 -0.74 3.03
N ASN A 56 -14.17 -1.60 4.06
CA ASN A 56 -15.08 -1.43 5.21
C ASN A 56 -14.71 -0.20 6.04
N GLU A 57 -13.42 -0.03 6.34
CA GLU A 57 -12.89 1.11 7.12
C GLU A 57 -13.18 2.45 6.44
N TYR A 58 -13.09 2.51 5.12
CA TYR A 58 -13.30 3.71 4.32
C TYR A 58 -14.62 3.71 3.55
N SER A 59 -15.62 2.94 4.01
CA SER A 59 -16.93 2.79 3.35
C SER A 59 -17.74 4.10 3.24
N ASN A 60 -17.48 5.06 4.14
CA ASN A 60 -18.09 6.38 4.11
C ASN A 60 -17.50 7.31 3.02
N TYR A 61 -16.43 6.89 2.34
CA TYR A 61 -15.79 7.64 1.27
C TYR A 61 -16.13 7.03 -0.09
N GLN A 62 -16.14 7.86 -1.15
CA GLN A 62 -16.40 7.42 -2.52
C GLN A 62 -15.14 6.80 -3.16
N VAL A 63 -14.57 5.77 -2.52
CA VAL A 63 -13.39 5.06 -3.00
C VAL A 63 -13.62 3.55 -2.98
N ASP A 64 -13.29 2.88 -4.08
CA ASP A 64 -13.36 1.42 -4.21
C ASP A 64 -11.94 0.84 -4.38
N PHE A 65 -11.49 0.07 -3.40
CA PHE A 65 -10.19 -0.61 -3.40
C PHE A 65 -10.25 -2.04 -3.96
N THR A 66 -11.40 -2.50 -4.45
CA THR A 66 -11.61 -3.89 -4.84
C THR A 66 -10.76 -4.30 -6.03
N ILE A 67 -9.88 -5.28 -5.83
CA ILE A 67 -9.04 -5.87 -6.88
C ILE A 67 -9.48 -7.31 -7.13
N LYS A 68 -9.65 -7.68 -8.40
CA LYS A 68 -10.04 -9.04 -8.83
C LYS A 68 -8.84 -9.98 -8.78
N LEU A 69 -8.36 -10.31 -7.59
CA LEU A 69 -7.20 -11.22 -7.38
C LEU A 69 -7.47 -12.67 -7.82
N THR A 70 -8.69 -13.01 -8.23
CA THR A 70 -9.04 -14.28 -8.87
C THR A 70 -8.63 -14.31 -10.36
N ASP A 71 -8.54 -13.16 -11.02
CA ASP A 71 -8.00 -13.05 -12.37
C ASP A 71 -6.47 -13.15 -12.31
N LYS A 72 -5.91 -14.11 -13.07
CA LYS A 72 -4.47 -14.38 -13.06
C LYS A 72 -3.63 -13.19 -13.50
N ASN A 73 -4.04 -12.47 -14.55
CA ASN A 73 -3.28 -11.34 -15.07
C ASN A 73 -3.27 -10.17 -14.08
N ILE A 74 -4.44 -9.87 -13.49
CA ILE A 74 -4.56 -8.82 -12.47
C ILE A 74 -3.74 -9.19 -11.23
N LYS A 75 -3.85 -10.45 -10.77
CA LYS A 75 -3.07 -10.98 -9.65
C LYS A 75 -1.56 -10.87 -9.88
N ASP A 76 -1.08 -11.33 -11.04
CA ASP A 76 0.34 -11.30 -11.38
C ASP A 76 0.86 -9.85 -11.45
N CYS A 77 0.09 -8.93 -12.05
CA CYS A 77 0.43 -7.51 -12.09
C CYS A 77 0.45 -6.88 -10.69
N PHE A 78 -0.53 -7.21 -9.83
CA PHE A 78 -0.59 -6.73 -8.45
C PHE A 78 0.66 -7.15 -7.66
N TYR A 79 0.99 -8.45 -7.65
CA TYR A 79 2.17 -8.93 -6.92
C TYR A 79 3.48 -8.47 -7.52
N LYS A 80 3.57 -8.30 -8.85
CA LYS A 80 4.74 -7.70 -9.49
C LYS A 80 4.94 -6.24 -9.07
N THR A 81 3.85 -5.48 -8.92
CA THR A 81 3.86 -4.11 -8.40
C THR A 81 4.38 -4.10 -6.96
N LEU A 82 3.81 -4.96 -6.13
CA LEU A 82 4.17 -5.12 -4.72
C LEU A 82 5.66 -5.43 -4.52
N GLU A 83 6.19 -6.43 -5.25
CA GLU A 83 7.60 -6.84 -5.13
C GLU A 83 8.57 -5.76 -5.62
N LYS A 84 8.26 -5.06 -6.73
CA LYS A 84 9.08 -3.91 -7.16
C LYS A 84 9.05 -2.77 -6.15
N ILE A 85 7.91 -2.53 -5.50
CA ILE A 85 7.78 -1.51 -4.46
C ILE A 85 8.62 -1.88 -3.25
N LYS A 86 8.53 -3.11 -2.73
CA LYS A 86 9.40 -3.59 -1.63
C LYS A 86 10.87 -3.41 -1.95
N HIS A 87 11.31 -3.90 -3.12
CA HIS A 87 12.72 -3.81 -3.53
C HIS A 87 13.23 -2.36 -3.61
N LYS A 88 12.35 -1.39 -3.89
CA LYS A 88 12.74 0.01 -3.98
C LYS A 88 12.63 0.74 -2.64
N TYR A 89 11.51 0.58 -1.94
CA TYR A 89 11.09 1.41 -0.81
C TYR A 89 11.33 0.75 0.56
N ASP A 90 11.65 -0.55 0.60
CA ASP A 90 11.89 -1.28 1.84
C ASP A 90 13.23 -2.04 1.81
N LYS A 91 14.26 -1.37 1.29
CA LYS A 91 15.60 -1.98 1.13
C LYS A 91 16.29 -2.27 2.47
N ASP A 92 16.00 -1.45 3.47
CA ASP A 92 16.48 -1.58 4.85
C ASP A 92 15.58 -2.46 5.72
N GLY A 93 14.42 -2.87 5.19
CA GLY A 93 13.45 -3.70 5.89
C GLY A 93 12.62 -2.96 6.95
N PHE A 94 12.60 -1.62 6.91
CA PHE A 94 11.81 -0.81 7.83
C PHE A 94 10.32 -1.17 7.84
N TYR A 95 9.66 -1.25 6.68
CA TYR A 95 8.24 -1.59 6.59
C TYR A 95 7.98 -3.03 7.01
N LYS A 96 8.92 -3.95 6.72
CA LYS A 96 8.84 -5.32 7.23
C LYS A 96 8.87 -5.35 8.76
N ALA A 97 9.84 -4.69 9.36
CA ALA A 97 9.99 -4.60 10.82
C ALA A 97 8.76 -3.94 11.46
N LEU A 98 8.24 -2.87 10.84
CA LEU A 98 7.03 -2.19 11.29
C LEU A 98 5.80 -3.11 11.23
N PHE A 99 5.66 -3.92 10.17
CA PHE A 99 4.58 -4.92 10.06
C PHE A 99 4.70 -6.02 11.12
N GLU A 100 5.93 -6.48 11.41
CA GLU A 100 6.22 -7.51 12.41
C GLU A 100 6.11 -6.99 13.86
N GLY A 101 5.96 -5.67 14.04
CA GLY A 101 5.81 -5.04 15.35
C GLY A 101 7.13 -4.84 16.10
N ASP A 102 8.24 -4.75 15.38
CA ASP A 102 9.55 -4.44 15.98
C ASP A 102 9.50 -3.10 16.74
N GLU A 103 9.98 -3.12 17.99
CA GLU A 103 9.87 -1.97 18.89
C GLU A 103 10.59 -0.73 18.36
N PHE A 104 11.75 -0.89 17.71
CA PHE A 104 12.48 0.23 17.13
C PHE A 104 11.75 0.80 15.92
N ALA A 105 11.26 -0.05 15.02
CA ALA A 105 10.49 0.39 13.87
C ALA A 105 9.21 1.15 14.30
N VAL A 106 8.52 0.66 15.32
CA VAL A 106 7.34 1.32 15.90
C VAL A 106 7.67 2.69 16.49
N VAL A 107 8.77 2.81 17.24
CA VAL A 107 9.22 4.10 17.81
C VAL A 107 9.61 5.08 16.71
N ILE A 108 10.32 4.64 15.67
CA ILE A 108 10.68 5.48 14.52
C ILE A 108 9.42 6.00 13.82
N ASP A 109 8.45 5.12 13.55
CA ASP A 109 7.18 5.51 12.93
C ASP A 109 6.43 6.54 13.78
N GLN A 110 6.41 6.38 15.11
CA GLN A 110 5.83 7.37 16.02
C GLN A 110 6.54 8.71 15.91
N ILE A 111 7.88 8.75 15.93
CA ILE A 111 8.66 10.01 15.84
C ILE A 111 8.41 10.72 14.51
N VAL A 112 8.43 9.99 13.39
CA VAL A 112 8.19 10.56 12.06
C VAL A 112 6.79 11.18 11.97
N ASN A 113 5.79 10.51 12.54
CA ASN A 113 4.41 11.01 12.54
C ASN A 113 4.11 12.03 13.67
N TYR A 114 4.95 12.12 14.72
CA TYR A 114 4.77 13.03 15.85
C TYR A 114 4.81 14.50 15.43
N ASN A 115 5.71 14.85 14.48
CA ASN A 115 5.90 16.21 14.01
C ASN A 115 4.76 16.77 13.14
N ILE A 116 3.76 15.95 12.79
CA ILE A 116 2.60 16.40 12.00
C ILE A 116 1.47 16.87 12.92
N GLN A 117 1.41 16.42 14.18
CA GLN A 117 0.33 16.79 15.11
C GLN A 117 0.60 18.09 15.88
N THR A 118 1.84 18.56 15.97
CA THR A 118 2.21 19.77 16.71
C THR A 118 1.98 21.08 15.96
N THR A 119 1.48 21.05 14.72
CA THR A 119 1.13 22.26 13.93
C THR A 119 -0.36 22.61 13.96
N GLY A 120 -1.18 21.89 14.75
CA GLY A 120 -2.61 22.14 14.90
C GLY A 120 -3.03 22.99 16.10
N ASN A 121 -2.10 23.65 16.79
CA ASN A 121 -2.41 24.55 17.91
C ASN A 121 -1.45 25.76 17.93
N LEU A 122 -1.66 26.70 17.01
CA LEU A 122 -1.25 28.11 17.15
C LEU A 122 -2.30 29.00 16.49
#